data_AF-A0AAU5H2C9-F1
#
_entry.id   AF-A0AAU5H2C9-F1
#
_cell.length_a   1.000
_cell.length_b   1.000
_cell.length_c   1.000
_cell.angle_alpha   90.00
_cell.angle_beta   90.00
_cell.angle_gamma   90.00
#
_symmetry.space_group_name_H-M   'P 1'
#
loop_
_entity.id
_entity.type
_entity.pdbx_description
1 polymer ?
#
loop_
_entity_poly.entity_id
_entity_poly.type
_entity_poly.pdbx_seq_one_letter_code
_entity_poly.pdbx_strand_id
1 'polypeptide(L)'
;MAMTRAQDHVLAVDFAACDGHGLCAELLPELVGLDEWGYPVLHGPAVPPDLLHHARRAVAACPVMALRLNRAPVPPPAARPDSLPSRTTAAPRRAVSH
;
A
#
# COMPACT_ATOMS: atom_id res chain seq x y z
N MET A 1 -21.79 17.30 14.75
CA MET A 1 -21.39 16.86 13.40
C MET A 1 -19.94 16.43 13.48
N ALA A 2 -19.68 15.12 13.48
CA ALA A 2 -18.35 14.58 13.75
C ALA A 2 -17.40 14.95 12.61
N MET A 3 -16.33 15.67 12.94
CA MET A 3 -15.20 15.92 12.06
C MET A 3 -14.61 14.58 11.63
N THR A 4 -14.85 14.20 10.38
CA THR A 4 -14.39 12.97 9.77
C THR A 4 -12.87 12.91 9.90
N ARG A 5 -12.33 11.94 10.66
CA ARG A 5 -10.89 11.69 10.66
C ARG A 5 -10.46 11.49 9.20
N ALA A 6 -9.40 12.18 8.77
CA ALA A 6 -8.74 11.90 7.50
C ALA A 6 -8.27 10.44 7.54
N GLN A 7 -9.00 9.56 6.85
CA GLN A 7 -8.66 8.15 6.77
C GLN A 7 -7.70 8.03 5.59
N ASP A 8 -6.41 7.91 5.86
CA ASP A 8 -5.42 7.73 4.81
C ASP A 8 -5.49 6.28 4.33
N HIS A 9 -5.85 6.12 3.06
CA HIS A 9 -5.89 4.82 2.41
C HIS A 9 -4.74 4.69 1.43
N VAL A 10 -4.23 3.48 1.31
CA VAL A 10 -3.10 3.15 0.45
C VAL A 10 -3.47 1.99 -0.45
N LEU A 11 -3.21 2.15 -1.74
CA LEU A 11 -3.41 1.14 -2.76
C LEU A 11 -2.14 0.29 -2.90
N ALA A 12 -2.32 -1.02 -3.00
CA ALA A 12 -1.24 -1.98 -3.20
C ALA A 12 -1.65 -3.05 -4.21
N VAL A 13 -0.67 -3.57 -4.95
CA VAL A 13 -0.86 -4.64 -5.92
C VAL A 13 -0.01 -5.84 -5.51
N ASP A 14 -0.62 -7.01 -5.47
CA ASP A 14 0.06 -8.29 -5.46
C ASP A 14 0.38 -8.71 -6.90
N PHE A 15 1.61 -8.44 -7.35
CA PHE A 15 2.03 -8.73 -8.72
C PHE A 15 2.16 -10.23 -9.00
N ALA A 16 2.32 -11.08 -7.97
CA ALA A 16 2.38 -12.52 -8.16
C ALA A 16 0.99 -13.12 -8.44
N ALA A 17 -0.07 -12.46 -7.95
CA ALA A 17 -1.45 -12.86 -8.17
C ALA A 17 -2.14 -12.13 -9.34
N CYS A 18 -1.52 -11.08 -9.90
CA CYS A 18 -2.13 -10.28 -10.95
C CYS A 18 -1.94 -10.93 -12.33
N ASP A 19 -3.04 -11.13 -13.06
CA ASP A 19 -3.03 -11.70 -14.43
C ASP A 19 -3.36 -10.65 -15.52
N GLY A 20 -3.26 -9.35 -15.23
CA GLY A 20 -3.38 -8.29 -16.25
C GLY A 20 -4.80 -8.02 -16.78
N HIS A 21 -5.85 -8.20 -15.96
CA HIS A 21 -7.25 -8.00 -16.40
C HIS A 21 -7.65 -6.55 -16.73
N GLY A 22 -6.86 -5.54 -16.36
CA GLY A 22 -7.10 -4.12 -16.70
C GLY A 22 -8.23 -3.40 -15.97
N LEU A 23 -9.17 -4.10 -15.32
CA LEU A 23 -10.34 -3.48 -14.66
C LEU A 23 -10.00 -2.42 -13.60
N CYS A 24 -8.83 -2.52 -12.98
CA CYS A 24 -8.35 -1.53 -12.01
C CYS A 24 -8.08 -0.17 -12.65
N ALA A 25 -7.47 -0.14 -13.83
CA ALA A 25 -7.20 1.09 -14.57
C ALA A 25 -8.47 1.68 -15.19
N GLU A 26 -9.44 0.85 -15.57
CA GLU A 26 -10.76 1.32 -16.05
C GLU A 26 -11.57 2.01 -14.94
N LEU A 27 -11.49 1.49 -13.72
CA LEU A 27 -12.30 1.97 -12.59
C LEU A 27 -11.61 3.07 -11.75
N LEU A 28 -10.29 3.19 -11.85
CA LEU A 28 -9.46 4.15 -11.13
C LEU A 28 -8.27 4.65 -12.00
N PRO A 29 -8.55 5.27 -13.17
CA PRO A 29 -7.52 5.72 -14.10
C PRO A 29 -6.62 6.82 -13.52
N GLU A 30 -7.07 7.53 -12.48
CA GLU A 30 -6.32 8.61 -11.85
C GLU A 30 -5.10 8.11 -11.05
N LEU A 31 -5.13 6.86 -10.58
CA LEU A 31 -4.04 6.27 -9.77
C LEU A 31 -3.42 5.03 -10.40
N VAL A 32 -4.10 4.39 -11.36
CA VAL A 32 -3.68 3.14 -11.98
C VAL A 32 -3.66 3.29 -13.49
N GLY A 33 -2.46 3.23 -14.07
CA GLY A 33 -2.26 3.00 -15.50
C GLY A 33 -2.03 1.51 -15.77
N LEU A 34 -1.94 1.15 -17.06
CA LEU A 34 -1.47 -0.16 -17.50
C LEU A 34 -0.18 0.02 -18.30
N ASP A 35 0.74 -0.93 -18.16
CA ASP A 35 1.89 -1.04 -19.06
C ASP A 35 1.52 -1.72 -20.39
N GLU A 36 2.49 -1.92 -21.27
CA GLU A 36 2.31 -2.58 -22.56
C GLU A 36 1.86 -4.05 -22.45
N TRP A 37 1.98 -4.67 -21.28
CA TRP A 37 1.57 -6.05 -21.02
C TRP A 37 0.23 -6.14 -20.26
N GLY A 38 -0.39 -5.01 -19.94
CA GLY A 38 -1.67 -4.95 -19.22
C GLY A 38 -1.54 -5.08 -17.71
N TYR A 39 -0.33 -5.02 -17.15
CA TYR A 39 -0.13 -5.02 -15.70
C TYR A 39 -0.29 -3.61 -15.12
N PRO A 40 -0.80 -3.49 -13.88
CA PRO A 40 -1.07 -2.20 -13.28
C PRO A 40 0.21 -1.47 -12.89
N VAL A 41 0.28 -0.19 -13.27
CA VAL A 41 1.30 0.76 -12.84
C VAL A 41 0.65 1.79 -11.93
N LEU A 42 1.10 1.87 -10.68
CA LEU A 42 0.58 2.84 -9.71
C LEU A 42 1.30 4.19 -9.83
N HIS A 43 0.56 5.27 -10.05
CA HIS A 43 1.10 6.64 -10.04
C HIS A 43 1.44 7.14 -8.63
N GLY A 44 0.87 6.51 -7.61
CA GLY A 44 1.18 6.76 -6.22
C GLY A 44 0.40 5.78 -5.33
N PRO A 45 0.92 5.47 -4.14
CA PRO A 45 0.26 4.52 -3.25
C PRO A 45 -0.88 5.20 -2.46
N ALA A 46 -0.84 6.52 -2.25
CA ALA A 46 -1.84 7.24 -1.49
C ALA A 46 -3.15 7.39 -2.28
N VAL A 47 -4.28 7.14 -1.62
CA VAL A 47 -5.63 7.32 -2.19
C VAL A 47 -6.25 8.57 -1.59
N PRO A 48 -6.42 9.66 -2.37
CA PRO A 48 -7.13 10.85 -1.92
C PRO A 48 -8.56 10.53 -1.50
N PRO A 49 -9.15 11.29 -0.54
CA PRO A 49 -10.52 11.06 -0.08
C PRO A 49 -11.55 11.00 -1.20
N ASP A 50 -11.41 11.85 -2.23
CA ASP A 50 -12.33 11.93 -3.37
C ASP A 50 -12.25 10.68 -4.28
N LEU A 51 -11.10 10.00 -4.30
CA LEU A 51 -10.89 8.78 -5.08
C LEU A 51 -11.19 7.51 -4.29
N LEU A 52 -11.51 7.61 -2.99
CA LEU A 52 -11.73 6.45 -2.13
C LEU A 52 -12.89 5.56 -2.61
N HIS A 53 -13.96 6.15 -3.14
CA HIS A 53 -15.08 5.40 -3.69
C HIS A 53 -14.64 4.60 -4.92
N HIS A 54 -13.92 5.23 -5.84
CA HIS A 54 -13.38 4.59 -7.04
C HIS A 54 -12.38 3.48 -6.68
N ALA A 55 -11.49 3.71 -5.71
CA ALA A 55 -10.53 2.72 -5.25
C ALA A 55 -11.20 1.47 -4.66
N ARG A 56 -12.27 1.63 -3.88
CA ARG A 56 -13.06 0.49 -3.38
C ARG A 56 -13.71 -0.31 -4.50
N ARG A 57 -14.25 0.38 -5.52
CA ARG A 57 -14.84 -0.29 -6.69
C ARG A 57 -13.79 -1.06 -7.48
N ALA A 58 -12.63 -0.46 -7.72
CA ALA A 58 -11.52 -1.10 -8.42
C ALA A 58 -11.04 -2.37 -7.69
N VAL A 59 -10.92 -2.32 -6.36
CA VAL A 59 -10.55 -3.48 -5.53
C VAL A 59 -11.60 -4.58 -5.61
N ALA A 60 -12.89 -4.22 -5.48
CA ALA A 60 -13.98 -5.18 -5.56
C ALA A 60 -14.15 -5.83 -6.93
N ALA A 61 -13.74 -5.14 -8.00
CA ALA A 61 -13.82 -5.65 -9.37
C ALA A 61 -12.63 -6.54 -9.76
N CYS A 62 -11.55 -6.60 -8.97
CA CYS A 62 -10.38 -7.41 -9.29
C CYS A 62 -10.71 -8.91 -9.17
N PRO A 63 -10.74 -9.69 -10.28
CA PRO A 63 -11.21 -11.08 -10.26
C PRO A 63 -10.33 -12.01 -9.41
N VAL A 64 -9.03 -11.68 -9.35
CA VAL A 64 -7.99 -12.43 -8.65
C VAL A 64 -7.58 -11.80 -7.32
N MET A 65 -8.28 -10.74 -6.89
CA MET A 65 -8.04 -10.04 -5.61
C MET A 65 -6.59 -9.53 -5.42
N ALA A 66 -5.89 -9.27 -6.53
CA ALA A 66 -4.53 -8.75 -6.54
C ALA A 66 -4.45 -7.28 -6.10
N LEU A 67 -5.48 -6.46 -6.40
CA LEU A 67 -5.55 -5.07 -5.96
C LEU A 67 -6.12 -4.98 -4.54
N ARG A 68 -5.44 -4.26 -3.65
CA ARG A 68 -5.81 -4.09 -2.24
C ARG A 68 -5.86 -2.64 -1.82
N LEU A 69 -6.82 -2.34 -0.95
CA LEU A 69 -6.94 -1.04 -0.30
C LEU A 69 -6.73 -1.22 1.19
N ASN A 70 -5.58 -0.75 1.67
CA ASN A 70 -5.22 -0.80 3.07
C ASN A 70 -5.51 0.54 3.73
N ARG A 71 -5.91 0.52 4.99
CA ARG A 71 -5.77 1.71 5.84
C ARG A 71 -4.33 1.75 6.31
N ALA A 72 -3.60 2.81 5.99
CA ALA A 72 -2.30 3.06 6.59
C ALA A 72 -2.38 4.33 7.43
N PRO A 73 -1.67 4.44 8.55
CA PRO A 73 -1.24 5.75 9.02
C PRO A 73 -0.36 6.36 7.93
N VAL A 74 -0.57 7.63 7.51
CA VAL A 74 0.43 8.34 6.70
C VAL A 74 1.79 8.21 7.41
N PRO A 75 2.80 7.55 6.80
CA PRO A 75 4.16 7.71 7.30
C PRO A 75 4.53 9.19 7.12
N PRO A 76 5.13 9.85 8.13
CA PRO A 76 5.51 11.24 8.00
C PRO A 76 6.35 11.43 6.73
N PRO A 77 6.14 12.52 5.96
CA PRO A 77 6.86 12.75 4.72
C PRO A 77 8.37 12.71 5.02
N ALA A 78 9.03 11.70 4.46
CA ALA A 78 10.44 11.35 4.68
C ALA A 78 10.81 10.97 6.14
N ALA A 79 10.44 9.77 6.58
CA ALA A 79 11.33 9.03 7.46
C ALA A 79 12.66 8.85 6.71
N ARG A 80 13.69 9.60 7.12
CA ARG A 80 15.03 9.60 6.52
C ARG A 80 15.64 8.18 6.60
N PRO A 81 16.47 7.75 5.63
CA PRO A 81 17.16 6.45 5.68
C PRO A 81 18.01 6.26 6.95
N ASP A 82 18.39 7.34 7.62
CA ASP A 82 19.20 7.34 8.85
C ASP A 82 18.42 6.88 10.11
N SER A 83 17.11 6.63 10.01
CA SER A 83 16.25 6.30 11.16
C SER A 83 16.02 4.80 11.36
N LEU A 84 16.73 3.92 10.65
CA LEU A 84 16.72 2.49 10.96
C LEU A 84 17.30 2.28 12.37
N PRO A 85 16.52 1.81 13.36
CA PRO A 85 17.07 1.53 14.68
C PRO A 85 18.04 0.37 14.56
N SER A 86 19.31 0.63 14.89
CA SER A 86 20.34 -0.40 15.03
C SER A 86 19.83 -1.49 15.97
N ARG A 87 19.50 -2.66 15.43
CA ARG A 87 19.18 -3.84 16.24
C ARG A 87 20.46 -4.35 16.91
N THR A 88 20.87 -3.71 18.00
CA THR A 88 21.81 -4.32 18.94
C THR A 88 21.01 -5.25 19.85
N THR A 89 20.70 -6.45 19.36
CA THR A 89 20.45 -7.58 20.26
C THR A 89 21.78 -8.09 20.79
N ALA A 90 22.33 -7.38 21.78
CA ALA A 90 23.35 -7.95 22.65
C ALA A 90 22.63 -8.70 23.78
N ALA A 91 22.44 -10.00 23.61
CA ALA A 91 22.10 -10.88 24.73
C ALA A 91 23.26 -10.88 25.74
N PRO A 92 23.03 -10.76 27.05
CA PRO A 92 24.12 -10.92 28.01
C PRO A 92 24.59 -12.37 27.98
N ARG A 93 25.88 -12.59 27.66
CA ARG A 93 26.55 -13.87 27.92
C ARG A 93 26.50 -14.12 29.42
N ARG A 94 25.65 -15.05 29.84
CA ARG A 94 25.56 -15.50 31.23
C ARG A 94 26.91 -16.14 31.60
N ALA A 95 27.68 -15.45 32.44
CA ALA A 95 28.92 -16.00 32.99
C ALA A 95 28.56 -17.20 33.88
N VAL A 96 29.16 -18.36 33.59
CA VAL A 96 29.13 -19.52 34.48
C VAL A 96 30.31 -19.34 35.44
N SER A 97 30.01 -19.10 36.72
CA SER A 97 31.01 -19.19 37.78
C SER A 97 31.22 -20.67 38.13
N HIS A 98 32.48 -21.08 38.18
CA HIS A 98 32.94 -22.38 38.70
C HIS A 98 32.84 -22.43 40.23
#